data_AF-A0A7L5DRU8-F1
#
_entry.id   AF-A0A7L5DRU8-F1
#
_cell.length_a   1.000
_cell.length_b   1.000
_cell.length_c   1.000
_cell.angle_alpha   90.00
_cell.angle_beta   90.00
_cell.angle_gamma   90.00
#
_symmetry.space_group_name_H-M   'P 1'
#
loop_
_entity.id
_entity.type
_entity.pdbx_description
1 polymer ?
#
loop_
_entity_poly.entity_id
_entity_poly.type
_entity_poly.pdbx_seq_one_letter_code
_entity_poly.pdbx_strand_id
1 'polypeptide(L)'
;MIKTAEVATCVVVYNSPLSRLAAIETYRMQVDKFYIIDNSEGARTGLANHLMGLPDVVYLTNGKNEGIASALNWAASEAVAAAHSIEKGKVPREGSYRKVLFMMTSGNLLSLAVYRQAGPFRADSFTNHVDHDYGLRINQAQFEVLELPYLELIRQSGKRRKLAG
;
A
#
# COMPACT_ATOMS: atom_id res chain seq x y z
N MET A 1 7.14 4.56 28.49
CA MET A 1 6.45 4.88 27.22
C MET A 1 6.21 3.58 26.49
N ILE A 2 4.96 3.22 26.20
CA ILE A 2 4.67 2.07 25.34
C ILE A 2 4.96 2.55 23.91
N LYS A 3 6.02 2.04 23.28
CA LYS A 3 6.21 2.22 21.84
C LYS A 3 4.99 1.59 21.17
N THR A 4 4.14 2.41 20.55
CA THR A 4 3.11 1.91 19.62
C THR A 4 3.82 1.18 18.48
N ALA A 5 3.23 0.10 17.99
CA ALA A 5 3.84 -0.68 16.91
C ALA A 5 4.19 0.24 15.73
N GLU A 6 5.41 0.14 15.20
CA GLU A 6 5.86 0.99 14.09
C GLU A 6 5.08 0.58 12.84
N VAL A 7 4.17 1.44 12.40
CA VAL A 7 3.39 1.23 11.17
C VAL A 7 4.03 2.03 10.05
N ALA A 8 4.44 1.35 8.99
CA ALA A 8 4.84 1.98 7.74
C ALA A 8 3.65 2.05 6.79
N THR A 9 3.40 3.21 6.19
CA THR A 9 2.44 3.36 5.09
C THR A 9 3.18 3.37 3.75
N CYS A 10 2.57 2.75 2.75
CA CYS A 10 2.94 2.89 1.35
C CYS A 10 1.81 3.56 0.56
N VAL A 11 2.11 4.62 -0.18
CA VAL A 11 1.22 5.18 -1.20
C VAL A 11 1.89 5.06 -2.57
N VAL A 12 1.26 4.31 -3.47
CA VAL A 12 1.69 4.24 -4.87
C VAL A 12 1.01 5.36 -5.66
N VAL A 13 1.80 6.17 -6.35
CA VAL A 13 1.28 7.24 -7.22
C VAL A 13 1.59 6.92 -8.70
N TYR A 14 0.70 7.37 -9.59
CA TYR A 14 0.86 7.20 -11.04
C TYR A 14 0.28 8.41 -11.77
N ASN A 15 1.14 9.26 -12.34
CA ASN A 15 0.80 10.51 -13.00
C ASN A 15 -0.23 11.34 -12.20
N SER A 16 -0.08 11.34 -10.88
CA SER A 16 -1.05 11.90 -9.94
C SER A 16 -0.98 13.43 -9.92
N PRO A 17 -2.12 14.15 -10.04
CA PRO A 17 -2.13 15.60 -9.99
C PRO A 17 -1.87 16.14 -8.57
N LEU A 18 -1.39 17.39 -8.47
CA LEU A 18 -1.13 18.06 -7.19
C LEU A 18 -2.37 18.13 -6.28
N SER A 19 -3.58 18.11 -6.83
CA SER A 19 -4.83 18.04 -6.05
C SER A 19 -4.97 16.81 -5.16
N ARG A 20 -4.12 15.79 -5.33
CA ARG A 20 -4.06 14.61 -4.45
C ARG A 20 -3.27 14.83 -3.17
N LEU A 21 -2.48 15.91 -3.08
CA LEU A 21 -1.59 16.16 -1.94
C LEU A 21 -2.33 16.13 -0.60
N ALA A 22 -3.44 16.87 -0.50
CA ALA A 22 -4.22 16.93 0.74
C ALA A 22 -4.71 15.55 1.22
N ALA A 23 -5.06 14.65 0.29
CA ALA A 23 -5.48 13.29 0.62
C ALA A 23 -4.31 12.40 1.04
N ILE A 24 -3.12 12.60 0.46
CA ILE A 24 -1.91 11.85 0.82
C ILE A 24 -1.42 12.26 2.21
N GLU A 25 -1.48 13.55 2.53
CA GLU A 25 -1.09 14.08 3.84
C GLU A 25 -1.95 13.54 5.00
N THR A 26 -3.24 13.22 4.77
CA THR A 26 -4.07 12.63 5.84
C THR A 26 -3.52 11.28 6.29
N TYR A 27 -2.87 10.52 5.42
CA TYR A 27 -2.22 9.25 5.76
C TYR A 27 -0.88 9.48 6.46
N ARG A 28 -0.09 10.44 5.98
CA ARG A 28 1.24 10.77 6.50
C ARG A 28 1.20 11.16 7.98
N MET A 29 0.18 11.92 8.40
CA MET A 29 0.04 12.35 9.81
C MET A 29 -0.26 11.22 10.81
N GLN A 30 -0.57 10.01 10.34
CA GLN A 30 -1.02 8.90 11.19
C GLN A 30 0.02 7.80 11.38
N VAL A 31 1.21 7.93 10.78
CA VAL A 31 2.21 6.86 10.75
C VAL A 31 3.62 7.36 11.02
N ASP A 32 4.48 6.45 11.48
CA ASP A 32 5.87 6.74 11.81
C ASP A 32 6.78 6.84 10.57
N LYS A 33 6.41 6.12 9.51
CA LYS A 33 7.18 6.01 8.27
C LYS A 33 6.27 6.05 7.05
N PHE A 34 6.64 6.89 6.09
CA PHE A 34 5.83 7.15 4.91
C PHE A 34 6.61 6.88 3.63
N TYR A 35 6.26 5.81 2.93
CA TYR A 35 6.84 5.42 1.65
C TYR A 35 5.93 5.91 0.51
N ILE A 36 6.52 6.63 -0.44
CA ILE A 36 5.89 6.96 -1.72
C ILE A 36 6.59 6.16 -2.80
N ILE A 37 5.85 5.31 -3.51
CA ILE A 37 6.33 4.65 -4.72
C ILE A 37 5.75 5.39 -5.92
N ASP A 38 6.57 6.17 -6.61
CA ASP A 38 6.17 6.83 -7.84
C ASP A 38 6.42 5.90 -9.03
N ASN A 39 5.33 5.25 -9.44
CA ASN A 39 5.25 4.31 -10.54
C ASN A 39 4.99 5.02 -11.89
N SER A 40 5.20 6.34 -11.96
CA SER A 40 4.98 7.15 -13.17
C SER A 40 6.15 7.07 -14.15
N GLU A 41 5.81 7.12 -15.43
CA GLU A 41 6.77 7.28 -16.52
C GLU A 41 6.96 8.77 -16.86
N GLY A 42 8.15 9.12 -17.35
CA GLY A 42 8.44 10.45 -17.87
C GLY A 42 8.86 11.48 -16.81
N ALA A 43 8.71 12.77 -17.15
CA ALA A 43 9.19 13.87 -16.33
C ALA A 43 8.33 14.09 -15.08
N ARG A 44 8.98 14.24 -13.93
CA ARG A 44 8.32 14.53 -12.64
C ARG A 44 7.81 15.97 -12.62
N THR A 45 6.56 16.14 -12.19
CA THR A 45 5.94 17.47 -12.07
C THR A 45 5.10 17.59 -10.81
N GLY A 46 4.94 18.82 -10.31
CA GLY A 46 3.99 19.19 -9.27
C GLY A 46 4.06 18.36 -7.99
N LEU A 47 3.20 17.33 -7.91
CA LEU A 47 3.09 16.43 -6.76
C LEU A 47 4.40 15.69 -6.47
N ALA A 48 5.03 15.12 -7.49
CA ALA A 48 6.27 14.33 -7.34
C ALA A 48 7.39 15.16 -6.71
N ASN A 49 7.58 16.39 -7.21
CA ASN A 49 8.61 17.31 -6.70
C ASN A 49 8.31 17.73 -5.25
N HIS A 50 7.03 17.91 -4.91
CA HIS A 50 6.63 18.26 -3.55
C HIS A 50 6.91 17.10 -2.58
N LEU A 51 6.45 15.89 -2.89
CA LEU A 51 6.60 14.71 -2.02
C LEU A 51 8.07 14.36 -1.77
N MET A 52 8.93 14.51 -2.79
CA MET A 52 10.38 14.28 -2.67
C MET A 52 11.07 15.29 -1.74
N GLY A 53 10.53 16.49 -1.60
CA GLY A 53 11.09 17.53 -0.73
C GLY A 53 10.73 17.35 0.75
N LEU A 54 9.90 16.38 1.11
CA LEU A 54 9.45 16.16 2.49
C LEU A 54 10.50 15.35 3.27
N PRO A 55 10.93 15.82 4.47
CA PRO A 55 12.07 15.23 5.19
C PRO A 55 11.81 13.86 5.82
N ASP A 56 10.55 13.47 5.97
CA ASP A 56 10.09 12.23 6.59
C ASP A 56 9.41 11.29 5.59
N VAL A 57 9.57 11.56 4.29
CA VAL A 57 9.06 10.74 3.19
C VAL A 57 10.21 10.00 2.52
N VAL A 58 10.06 8.68 2.42
CA VAL A 58 10.93 7.85 1.58
C VAL A 58 10.30 7.78 0.19
N TYR A 59 10.77 8.64 -0.71
CA TYR A 59 10.27 8.72 -2.08
C TYR A 59 11.12 7.85 -3.02
N LEU A 60 10.50 6.88 -3.69
CA LEU A 60 11.16 5.90 -4.54
C LEU A 60 10.56 5.92 -5.95
N THR A 61 11.42 5.92 -6.97
CA THR A 61 11.01 5.85 -8.38
C THR A 61 12.13 5.31 -9.25
N ASN A 62 11.79 4.59 -10.31
CA ASN A 62 12.71 4.19 -11.38
C ASN A 62 12.29 4.78 -12.74
N GLY A 63 11.30 5.68 -12.76
CA GLY A 63 10.78 6.31 -13.97
C GLY A 63 10.03 5.36 -14.91
N LYS A 64 9.55 4.22 -14.41
CA LYS A 64 8.82 3.19 -15.16
C LYS A 64 7.47 2.88 -14.51
N ASN A 65 6.54 2.38 -15.32
CA ASN A 65 5.32 1.76 -14.82
C ASN A 65 5.48 0.23 -14.81
N GLU A 66 5.79 -0.33 -13.65
CA GLU A 66 6.02 -1.78 -13.49
C GLU A 66 4.80 -2.51 -12.92
N GLY A 67 3.67 -1.81 -12.85
CA GLY A 67 2.44 -2.34 -12.27
C GLY A 67 2.36 -2.26 -10.75
N ILE A 68 1.15 -2.46 -10.21
CA ILE A 68 0.87 -2.24 -8.79
C ILE A 68 1.54 -3.27 -7.88
N ALA A 69 1.61 -4.54 -8.31
CA ALA A 69 2.26 -5.60 -7.55
C ALA A 69 3.75 -5.30 -7.35
N SER A 70 4.45 -4.88 -8.40
CA SER A 70 5.86 -4.51 -8.35
C SER A 70 6.09 -3.33 -7.41
N ALA A 71 5.24 -2.29 -7.49
CA ALA A 71 5.31 -1.14 -6.60
C ALA A 71 5.11 -1.52 -5.11
N LEU A 72 4.11 -2.35 -4.81
CA LEU A 72 3.86 -2.83 -3.45
C LEU A 72 4.99 -3.71 -2.93
N ASN A 73 5.52 -4.60 -3.78
CA ASN A 73 6.66 -5.44 -3.44
C ASN A 73 7.90 -4.62 -3.13
N TRP A 74 8.15 -3.54 -3.88
CA TRP A 74 9.27 -2.64 -3.62
C TRP A 74 9.12 -1.99 -2.25
N ALA A 75 7.96 -1.39 -1.95
CA ALA A 75 7.71 -0.81 -0.63
C ALA A 75 7.85 -1.82 0.51
N ALA A 76 7.30 -3.04 0.34
CA ALA A 76 7.41 -4.09 1.35
C ALA A 76 8.87 -4.54 1.57
N SER A 77 9.66 -4.64 0.49
CA SER A 77 11.08 -4.97 0.57
C SER A 77 11.88 -3.92 1.33
N GLU A 78 11.64 -2.64 1.05
CA GLU A 78 12.28 -1.52 1.77
C GLU A 78 11.87 -1.49 3.24
N ALA A 79 10.61 -1.77 3.53
CA ALA A 79 10.10 -1.84 4.89
C ALA A 79 10.72 -2.99 5.69
N VAL A 80 10.89 -4.16 5.05
CA VAL A 80 11.58 -5.31 5.65
C VAL A 80 13.07 -5.01 5.86
N ALA A 81 13.74 -4.38 4.89
CA ALA A 81 15.15 -4.02 4.98
C ALA A 81 15.43 -3.00 6.09
N ALA A 82 14.50 -2.06 6.31
CA ALA A 82 14.56 -1.09 7.40
C ALA A 82 14.24 -1.69 8.78
N ALA A 83 14.00 -3.01 8.87
CA ALA A 83 13.64 -3.73 10.07
C ALA A 83 12.37 -3.22 10.78
N HIS A 84 11.42 -2.67 10.03
CA HIS A 84 10.11 -2.27 10.58
C HIS A 84 9.43 -3.48 11.23
N SER A 85 8.67 -3.22 12.30
CA SER A 85 8.10 -4.24 13.17
C SER A 85 7.45 -5.40 12.39
N ILE A 86 8.08 -6.58 12.46
CA ILE A 86 7.59 -7.85 11.89
C ILE A 86 6.75 -8.61 12.94
N GLU A 87 6.42 -7.96 14.05
CA GLU A 87 5.61 -8.57 15.10
C GLU A 87 4.16 -8.76 14.64
N LYS A 88 3.51 -9.79 15.19
CA LYS A 88 2.07 -9.98 14.98
C LYS A 88 1.35 -8.77 15.57
N GLY A 89 0.60 -8.06 14.73
CA GLY A 89 -0.33 -7.04 15.19
C GLY A 89 -1.35 -7.62 16.16
N LYS A 90 -1.89 -6.78 17.05
CA LYS A 90 -2.99 -7.21 17.92
C LYS A 90 -4.18 -7.61 17.06
N VAL A 91 -4.71 -8.81 17.29
CA VAL A 91 -5.95 -9.25 16.65
C VAL A 91 -7.10 -8.38 17.19
N PRO A 92 -7.95 -7.82 16.31
CA PRO A 92 -9.13 -7.06 16.73
C PRO A 92 -10.07 -7.89 17.61
N ARG A 93 -10.86 -7.22 18.45
CA ARG A 93 -11.82 -7.89 19.35
C ARG A 93 -12.75 -8.80 18.55
N GLU A 94 -13.00 -10.01 19.04
CA GLU A 94 -13.97 -10.92 18.43
C GLU A 94 -15.35 -10.24 18.28
N GLY A 95 -16.00 -10.45 17.13
CA GLY A 95 -17.24 -9.78 16.74
C GLY A 95 -17.07 -8.36 16.17
N SER A 96 -15.86 -7.77 16.21
CA SER A 96 -15.60 -6.46 15.60
C SER A 96 -15.18 -6.52 14.13
N TYR A 97 -14.89 -7.71 13.59
CA TYR A 97 -14.37 -7.90 12.25
C TYR A 97 -15.14 -8.97 11.47
N ARG A 98 -15.02 -8.96 10.15
CA ARG A 98 -15.48 -10.03 9.25
C ARG A 98 -14.28 -10.78 8.68
N LYS A 99 -14.34 -12.11 8.65
CA LYS A 99 -13.37 -12.91 7.89
C LYS A 99 -13.77 -12.88 6.43
N VAL A 100 -12.85 -12.47 5.57
CA VAL A 100 -13.08 -12.38 4.13
C VAL A 100 -12.03 -13.19 3.37
N LEU A 101 -12.37 -13.62 2.15
CA LEU A 101 -11.44 -14.38 1.32
C LEU A 101 -10.43 -13.49 0.58
N PHE A 102 -10.85 -12.27 0.25
CA PHE A 102 -10.09 -11.34 -0.57
C PHE A 102 -9.97 -9.98 0.11
N MET A 103 -8.83 -9.32 -0.07
CA MET A 103 -8.65 -7.92 0.27
C MET A 103 -8.88 -7.02 -0.95
N MET A 104 -8.95 -5.72 -0.73
CA MET A 104 -8.75 -4.71 -1.76
C MET A 104 -7.31 -4.19 -1.70
N THR A 105 -6.71 -3.80 -2.84
CA THR A 105 -5.35 -3.23 -2.86
C THR A 105 -5.26 -1.96 -2.03
N SER A 106 -6.33 -1.16 -2.07
CA SER A 106 -6.41 0.12 -1.38
C SER A 106 -6.91 -0.05 0.05
N GLY A 107 -6.21 0.56 1.01
CA GLY A 107 -6.70 0.67 2.39
C GLY A 107 -6.59 -0.61 3.20
N ASN A 108 -5.53 -1.40 3.00
CA ASN A 108 -5.23 -2.56 3.82
C ASN A 108 -4.00 -2.31 4.70
N LEU A 109 -3.93 -3.06 5.81
CA LEU A 109 -2.71 -3.22 6.60
C LEU A 109 -2.10 -4.58 6.28
N LEU A 110 -0.88 -4.56 5.75
CA LEU A 110 -0.15 -5.77 5.41
C LEU A 110 0.83 -6.14 6.53
N SER A 111 0.71 -7.35 7.07
CA SER A 111 1.72 -7.88 7.97
C SER A 111 2.96 -8.28 7.17
N LEU A 112 4.11 -7.65 7.46
CA LEU A 112 5.39 -8.02 6.85
C LEU A 112 5.80 -9.47 7.18
N ALA A 113 5.37 -9.99 8.34
CA ALA A 113 5.59 -11.40 8.70
C ALA A 113 4.85 -12.34 7.75
N VAL A 114 3.55 -12.07 7.53
CA VAL A 114 2.72 -12.83 6.59
C VAL A 114 3.26 -12.70 5.17
N TYR A 115 3.68 -11.50 4.77
CA TYR A 115 4.30 -11.25 3.47
C TYR A 115 5.57 -12.08 3.25
N ARG A 116 6.46 -12.15 4.24
CA ARG A 116 7.66 -13.00 4.15
C ARG A 116 7.34 -14.49 4.06
N GLN A 117 6.25 -14.95 4.67
CA GLN A 117 5.87 -16.36 4.70
C GLN A 117 5.05 -16.79 3.47
N ALA A 118 4.10 -15.97 3.04
CA ALA A 118 3.23 -16.24 1.89
C ALA A 118 3.87 -15.89 0.54
N GLY A 119 4.99 -15.17 0.56
CA GLY A 119 5.71 -14.69 -0.61
C GLY A 119 5.12 -13.40 -1.21
N PRO A 120 5.86 -12.74 -2.11
CA PRO A 120 5.51 -11.44 -2.65
C PRO A 120 4.19 -11.43 -3.44
N PHE A 121 3.68 -10.25 -3.77
CA PHE A 121 2.63 -10.08 -4.76
C PHE A 121 3.14 -10.58 -6.12
N ARG A 122 2.33 -11.36 -6.85
CA ARG A 122 2.73 -11.84 -8.18
C ARG A 122 2.63 -10.68 -9.17
N ALA A 123 3.77 -10.31 -9.77
CA ALA A 123 3.88 -9.21 -10.73
C ALA A 123 3.42 -9.58 -12.15
N ASP A 124 3.07 -10.85 -12.36
CA ASP A 124 2.64 -11.38 -13.67
C ASP A 124 1.35 -10.71 -14.19
N SER A 125 0.56 -10.11 -13.29
CA SER A 125 -0.63 -9.34 -13.61
C SER A 125 -0.38 -7.85 -13.37
N PHE A 126 -0.26 -7.07 -14.45
CA PHE A 126 0.15 -5.65 -14.42
C PHE A 126 -0.63 -4.79 -13.40
N THR A 127 -1.96 -4.92 -13.33
CA THR A 127 -2.80 -4.20 -12.35
C THR A 127 -3.94 -5.01 -11.76
N ASN A 128 -4.42 -6.04 -12.45
CA ASN A 128 -5.65 -6.74 -12.07
C ASN A 128 -5.35 -7.99 -11.23
N HIS A 129 -6.29 -8.35 -10.35
CA HIS A 129 -6.28 -9.58 -9.54
C HIS A 129 -5.14 -9.77 -8.54
N VAL A 130 -4.23 -8.80 -8.40
CA VAL A 130 -3.14 -8.83 -7.42
C VAL A 130 -3.65 -9.17 -6.01
N ASP A 131 -4.75 -8.52 -5.59
CA ASP A 131 -5.34 -8.71 -4.27
C ASP A 131 -6.03 -10.06 -4.12
N HIS A 132 -6.65 -10.54 -5.20
CA HIS A 132 -7.37 -11.80 -5.20
C HIS A 132 -6.39 -12.98 -5.12
N ASP A 133 -5.31 -12.96 -5.92
CA ASP A 133 -4.23 -13.95 -5.86
C ASP A 133 -3.60 -13.97 -4.47
N TYR A 134 -3.20 -12.79 -3.97
CA TYR A 134 -2.55 -12.70 -2.67
C TYR A 134 -3.48 -13.14 -1.53
N GLY A 135 -4.75 -12.72 -1.57
CA GLY A 135 -5.79 -13.14 -0.62
C GLY A 135 -5.97 -14.66 -0.56
N LEU A 136 -6.00 -15.33 -1.71
CA LEU A 136 -6.07 -16.80 -1.75
C LEU A 136 -4.82 -17.44 -1.15
N ARG A 137 -3.62 -16.93 -1.48
CA ARG A 137 -2.36 -17.50 -0.99
C ARG A 137 -2.21 -17.40 0.52
N ILE A 138 -2.56 -16.26 1.13
CA ILE A 138 -2.50 -16.13 2.58
C ILE A 138 -3.52 -17.03 3.28
N ASN A 139 -4.72 -17.20 2.72
CA ASN A 139 -5.70 -18.16 3.23
C ASN A 139 -5.19 -19.61 3.15
N GLN A 140 -4.57 -20.01 2.03
CA GLN A 140 -3.94 -21.33 1.89
C GLN A 140 -2.80 -21.53 2.90
N ALA A 141 -2.04 -20.48 3.19
CA ALA A 141 -0.98 -20.47 4.20
C ALA A 141 -1.49 -20.37 5.66
N GLN A 142 -2.80 -20.57 5.90
CA GLN A 142 -3.43 -20.54 7.23
C GLN A 142 -3.42 -19.17 7.92
N PHE A 143 -3.37 -18.09 7.13
CA PHE A 143 -3.58 -16.72 7.60
C PHE A 143 -4.97 -16.22 7.23
N GLU A 144 -5.49 -15.29 8.03
CA GLU A 144 -6.83 -14.73 7.85
C GLU A 144 -6.77 -13.30 7.32
N VAL A 145 -7.69 -12.97 6.40
CA VAL A 145 -7.98 -11.58 6.05
C VAL A 145 -9.13 -11.10 6.90
N LEU A 146 -8.87 -10.07 7.69
CA LEU A 146 -9.85 -9.46 8.57
C LEU A 146 -10.28 -8.11 7.99
N GLU A 147 -11.57 -7.96 7.73
CA GLU A 147 -12.17 -6.70 7.33
C GLU A 147 -12.79 -6.02 8.57
N LEU A 148 -12.48 -4.74 8.75
CA LEU A 148 -12.96 -3.93 9.87
C LEU A 148 -14.08 -3.00 9.38
N PRO A 149 -15.36 -3.38 9.52
CA PRO A 149 -16.48 -2.65 8.90
C PRO A 149 -16.71 -1.25 9.49
N TYR A 150 -16.06 -0.93 10.62
CA TYR A 150 -16.12 0.38 11.25
C TYR A 150 -14.97 1.31 10.86
N LEU A 151 -14.01 0.85 10.05
CA LEU A 151 -12.95 1.67 9.48
C LEU A 151 -13.25 1.97 8.02
N GLU A 152 -13.43 3.26 7.71
CA GLU A 152 -13.77 3.70 6.37
C GLU A 152 -12.60 4.46 5.74
N LEU A 153 -12.26 4.08 4.51
CA LEU A 153 -11.33 4.82 3.67
C LEU A 153 -12.11 5.51 2.54
N ILE A 154 -12.24 6.83 2.61
CA ILE A 154 -12.90 7.61 1.56
C ILE A 154 -11.98 7.66 0.33
N ARG A 155 -12.52 7.21 -0.81
CA ARG A 155 -11.80 7.15 -2.09
C ARG A 155 -12.54 7.93 -3.16
N GLN A 156 -11.78 8.53 -4.09
CA GLN A 156 -12.35 9.03 -5.35
C GLN A 156 -12.21 7.95 -6.43
N SER A 157 -13.27 7.69 -7.18
CA SER A 157 -13.20 6.82 -8.35
C SER A 157 -12.41 7.49 -9.49
N GLY A 158 -11.65 6.69 -10.22
CA GLY A 158 -10.95 7.16 -11.42
C GLY A 158 -11.93 7.52 -12.52
N LYS A 159 -11.66 8.61 -13.26
CA LYS A 159 -12.39 8.91 -14.50
C LYS A 159 -11.78 8.10 -15.64
N ARG A 160 -12.59 7.26 -16.31
CA ARG A 160 -12.18 6.58 -17.55
C ARG A 160 -11.91 7.64 -18.61
N ARG A 161 -10.68 7.74 -19.12
CA ARG A 161 -10.41 8.46 -20.37
C ARG A 161 -10.88 7.58 -21.52
N LYS A 162 -11.77 8.10 -22.37
CA LYS A 162 -12.02 7.49 -23.69
C LYS A 162 -10.73 7.65 -24.49
N LEU A 163 -10.18 6.55 -24.99
CA LEU A 163 -9.18 6.61 -26.05
C LEU A 163 -9.89 7.21 -27.26
N ALA A 164 -9.37 8.31 -27.80
CA ALA A 164 -9.80 8.79 -29.11
C ALA A 164 -9.38 7.72 -30.12
N GLY A 165 -10.36 7.15 -30.81
CA GLY A 165 -10.13 6.24 -31.93
C GLY A 165 -9.69 7.01 -33.17
#